data_AF-A0AAJ5UG37-F1
#
_entry.id   AF-A0AAJ5UG37-F1
#
_cell.length_a   1.000
_cell.length_b   1.000
_cell.length_c   1.000
_cell.angle_alpha   90.00
_cell.angle_beta   90.00
_cell.angle_gamma   90.00
#
_symmetry.space_group_name_H-M   'P 1'
#
loop_
_entity.id
_entity.type
_entity.pdbx_description
1 polymer ?
#
loop_
_entity_poly.entity_id
_entity_poly.type
_entity_poly.pdbx_seq_one_letter_code
_entity_poly.pdbx_strand_id
1 'polypeptide(L)'
;MLIQVGELARRAGMTVRTLHHYEQTGLLMPSARSEAGYRLYNLAAVQRLHMIKALAQAGLELATIKDYLDQDAFSLSDLLVQQISTLDKQLRAVSTLRERLVQLRDELEGGSEPDLESWLQTLELMKMYDRWFSPQELQALPFAEQDEQRNQVWLALVTEVRQLIAAACPAEDPRAMALATRWMERLELDTAGRPEFLTRLNEMHVAEPQMREQTGITVEVMDYITRAFAESKLAIWARYLNADELAFTRAHYFDRLMEWPVLVTALHEACREHCDPASAAGQALARQWLALFQSYAGTHPQTQQKFRFAMEREPHLMKGTWMTPEVLGWLQRAIGVMMTQAHAPASR
;
A
#
# COMPACT_ATOMS: atom_id res chain seq x y z
N MET A 1 24.36 -18.70 33.16
CA MET A 1 24.11 -20.12 32.82
C MET A 1 24.65 -20.38 31.43
N LEU A 2 25.35 -21.51 31.22
CA LEU A 2 25.91 -21.91 29.93
C LEU A 2 25.27 -23.23 29.49
N ILE A 3 24.92 -23.36 28.21
CA ILE A 3 24.33 -24.58 27.64
C ILE A 3 25.18 -25.14 26.51
N GLN A 4 25.27 -26.46 26.42
CA GLN A 4 26.05 -27.15 25.38
C GLN A 4 25.33 -27.13 24.03
N VAL A 5 26.09 -27.20 22.93
CA VAL A 5 25.57 -27.19 21.56
C VAL A 5 24.47 -28.22 21.30
N GLY A 6 24.58 -29.43 21.85
CA GLY A 6 23.57 -30.48 21.67
C GLY A 6 22.25 -30.16 22.36
N GLU A 7 22.31 -29.53 23.53
CA GLU A 7 21.14 -29.06 24.27
C GLU A 7 20.48 -27.88 23.54
N LEU A 8 21.29 -26.92 23.08
CA LEU A 8 20.82 -25.77 22.33
C LEU A 8 20.12 -26.18 21.03
N ALA A 9 20.74 -27.08 20.26
CA ALA A 9 20.17 -27.61 19.02
C ALA A 9 18.80 -28.25 19.26
N ARG A 10 18.71 -29.11 20.28
CA ARG A 10 17.45 -29.81 20.62
C ARG A 10 16.34 -28.83 21.00
N ARG A 11 16.63 -27.85 21.86
CA ARG A 11 15.63 -26.86 22.29
C ARG A 11 15.24 -25.86 21.20
N ALA A 12 16.17 -25.53 20.30
CA ALA A 12 15.91 -24.63 19.19
C ALA A 12 15.18 -25.30 18.01
N GLY A 13 15.08 -26.64 18.02
CA GLY A 13 14.52 -27.44 16.92
C GLY A 13 15.44 -27.46 15.70
N MET A 14 16.75 -27.45 15.91
CA MET A 14 17.77 -27.36 14.87
C MET A 14 18.72 -28.54 14.95
N THR A 15 19.41 -28.85 13.87
CA THR A 15 20.50 -29.83 13.93
C THR A 15 21.76 -29.20 14.49
N VAL A 16 22.59 -29.99 15.17
CA VAL A 16 23.94 -29.54 15.58
C VAL A 16 24.76 -29.08 14.37
N ARG A 17 24.55 -29.70 13.20
CA ARG A 17 25.16 -29.29 11.93
C ARG A 17 24.78 -27.86 11.53
N THR A 18 23.52 -27.45 11.74
CA THR A 18 23.07 -26.08 11.46
C THR A 18 23.77 -25.07 12.37
N LEU A 19 23.92 -25.37 13.66
CA LEU A 19 24.66 -24.50 14.59
C LEU A 19 26.15 -24.43 14.26
N HIS A 20 26.76 -25.52 13.81
CA HIS A 20 28.14 -25.51 13.30
C HIS A 20 28.27 -24.69 12.02
N HIS A 21 27.28 -24.74 11.14
CA HIS A 21 27.26 -23.89 9.95
C HIS A 21 27.18 -22.41 10.32
N TYR A 22 26.37 -22.04 11.31
CA TYR A 22 26.31 -20.66 11.80
C TYR A 22 27.61 -20.19 12.46
N GLU A 23 28.33 -21.08 13.13
CA GLU A 23 29.69 -20.77 13.62
C GLU A 23 30.65 -20.55 12.45
N GLN A 24 30.61 -21.41 11.42
CA GLN A 24 31.49 -21.29 10.24
C GLN A 24 31.27 -20.01 9.46
N THR A 25 30.02 -19.53 9.36
CA THR A 25 29.70 -18.26 8.70
C THR A 25 29.91 -17.04 9.61
N GLY A 26 30.23 -17.26 10.88
CA GLY A 26 30.36 -16.23 11.91
C GLY A 26 29.02 -15.64 12.36
N LEU A 27 27.90 -16.26 11.98
CA LEU A 27 26.55 -15.81 12.33
C LEU A 27 26.23 -16.05 13.81
N LEU A 28 26.71 -17.15 14.39
CA LEU A 28 26.57 -17.45 15.81
C LEU A 28 27.82 -18.14 16.38
N MET A 29 28.52 -17.46 17.27
CA MET A 29 29.74 -17.97 17.90
C MET A 29 29.46 -18.60 19.27
N PRO A 30 30.15 -19.70 19.64
CA PRO A 30 30.11 -20.21 21.01
C PRO A 30 30.73 -19.19 21.97
N SER A 31 30.08 -18.99 23.12
CA SER A 31 30.55 -18.06 24.15
C SER A 31 31.79 -18.57 24.89
N ALA A 32 31.94 -19.90 24.98
CA ALA A 32 33.09 -20.56 25.58
C ALA A 32 33.22 -22.00 25.05
N ARG A 33 34.29 -22.67 25.43
CA ARG A 33 34.42 -24.13 25.32
C ARG A 33 34.63 -24.71 26.72
N SER A 34 34.06 -25.89 26.99
CA SER A 34 34.33 -26.61 28.23
C SER A 34 35.76 -27.19 28.23
N GLU A 35 36.24 -27.66 29.38
CA GLU A 35 37.54 -28.34 29.48
C GLU A 35 37.63 -29.58 28.58
N ALA A 36 36.50 -30.28 28.35
CA ALA A 36 36.39 -31.39 27.42
C ALA A 36 36.20 -30.97 25.93
N GLY A 37 36.29 -29.66 25.62
CA GLY A 37 36.23 -29.12 24.25
C GLY A 37 34.84 -28.85 23.69
N TYR A 38 33.76 -29.06 24.47
CA TYR A 38 32.39 -28.82 24.02
C TYR A 38 32.08 -27.34 23.90
N ARG A 39 31.33 -26.95 22.87
CA ARG A 39 30.84 -25.58 22.67
C ARG A 39 29.78 -25.21 23.70
N LEU A 40 29.93 -24.06 24.33
CA LEU A 40 29.03 -23.51 25.35
C LEU A 40 28.46 -22.17 24.89
N TYR A 41 27.16 -21.97 25.12
CA TYR A 41 26.42 -20.77 24.75
C TYR A 41 25.79 -20.12 25.98
N ASN A 42 25.97 -18.80 26.12
CA ASN A 42 25.38 -17.99 27.18
C ASN A 42 24.02 -17.40 26.73
N LEU A 43 23.38 -16.62 27.62
CA LEU A 43 22.09 -15.99 27.34
C LEU A 43 22.11 -15.10 26.09
N ALA A 44 23.16 -14.29 25.90
CA ALA A 44 23.29 -13.41 24.74
C ALA A 44 23.34 -14.21 23.42
N ALA A 45 24.05 -15.34 23.41
CA ALA A 45 24.09 -16.22 22.24
C ALA A 45 22.72 -16.87 21.95
N VAL A 46 21.94 -17.20 22.99
CA VAL A 46 20.56 -17.71 22.82
C VAL A 46 19.63 -16.62 22.29
N GLN A 47 19.73 -15.38 22.79
CA GLN A 47 18.98 -14.23 22.29
C GLN A 47 19.31 -13.97 20.82
N ARG A 48 20.60 -13.96 20.46
CA ARG A 48 21.05 -13.83 19.07
C ARG A 48 20.49 -14.96 18.20
N LEU A 49 20.52 -16.21 18.65
CA LEU A 49 19.93 -17.34 17.93
C LEU A 49 18.43 -17.15 17.70
N HIS A 50 17.70 -16.59 18.67
CA HIS A 50 16.29 -16.29 18.52
C HIS A 50 16.04 -15.22 17.44
N MET A 51 16.85 -14.15 17.42
CA MET A 51 16.78 -13.12 16.37
C MET A 51 17.10 -13.69 14.98
N ILE A 52 18.13 -14.53 14.87
CA ILE A 52 18.48 -15.21 13.60
C ILE A 52 17.28 -16.02 13.10
N LYS A 53 16.62 -16.78 13.98
CA LYS A 53 15.48 -17.61 13.60
C LYS A 53 14.28 -16.77 13.16
N ALA A 54 14.00 -15.67 13.87
CA ALA A 54 12.92 -14.76 13.53
C ALA A 54 13.11 -14.11 12.16
N LEU A 55 14.32 -13.60 11.90
CA LEU A 55 14.64 -12.93 10.64
C LEU A 55 14.70 -13.92 9.47
N ALA A 56 15.20 -15.14 9.70
CA ALA A 56 15.18 -16.19 8.69
C ALA A 56 13.74 -16.63 8.34
N GLN A 57 12.83 -16.68 9.32
CA GLN A 57 11.41 -16.94 9.08
C GLN A 57 10.71 -15.80 8.32
N ALA A 58 11.19 -14.57 8.46
CA ALA A 58 10.74 -13.43 7.68
C ALA A 58 11.31 -13.40 6.24
N GLY A 59 12.09 -14.41 5.85
CA GLY A 59 12.59 -14.58 4.48
C GLY A 59 13.94 -13.91 4.19
N LEU A 60 14.63 -13.38 5.20
CA LEU A 60 15.95 -12.78 4.99
C LEU A 60 17.02 -13.86 4.79
N GLU A 61 17.96 -13.59 3.88
CA GLU A 61 19.14 -14.44 3.68
C GLU A 61 20.09 -14.36 4.87
N LEU A 62 20.76 -15.48 5.19
CA LEU A 62 21.65 -15.58 6.36
C LEU A 62 22.82 -14.58 6.35
N ALA A 63 23.31 -14.19 5.16
CA ALA A 63 24.35 -13.17 5.02
C ALA A 63 23.82 -11.80 5.45
N THR A 64 22.65 -11.40 4.94
CA THR A 64 21.95 -10.18 5.34
C THR A 64 21.66 -10.18 6.84
N ILE A 65 21.17 -11.28 7.40
CA ILE A 65 20.90 -11.39 8.84
C ILE A 65 22.16 -11.13 9.66
N LYS A 66 23.32 -11.64 9.23
CA LYS A 66 24.59 -11.41 9.92
C LYS A 66 24.93 -9.92 9.95
N ASP A 67 24.92 -9.27 8.80
CA ASP A 67 25.28 -7.86 8.68
C ASP A 67 24.33 -6.97 9.50
N TYR A 68 23.04 -7.31 9.51
CA TYR A 68 22.03 -6.62 10.33
C TYR A 68 22.25 -6.78 11.84
N LEU A 69 22.59 -8.00 12.29
CA LEU A 69 22.82 -8.27 13.71
C LEU A 69 24.17 -7.74 14.21
N ASP A 70 25.12 -7.51 13.33
CA ASP A 70 26.44 -6.96 13.67
C ASP A 70 26.41 -5.42 13.75
N GLN A 71 25.37 -4.77 13.21
CA GLN A 71 25.15 -3.31 13.27
C GLN A 71 24.36 -2.86 14.51
N ASP A 72 23.98 -3.78 15.41
CA ASP A 72 23.21 -3.51 16.66
C ASP A 72 21.90 -2.72 16.45
N ALA A 73 21.36 -2.76 15.21
CA ALA A 73 20.26 -1.90 14.78
C ALA A 73 18.86 -2.35 15.29
N PHE A 74 18.75 -3.39 16.11
CA PHE A 74 17.46 -3.99 16.49
C PHE A 74 17.35 -4.36 17.97
N SER A 75 16.24 -3.94 18.61
CA SER A 75 15.87 -4.36 19.96
C SER A 75 15.16 -5.71 19.93
N LEU A 76 15.63 -6.68 20.73
CA LEU A 76 14.94 -7.96 20.93
C LEU A 76 13.50 -7.78 21.43
N SER A 77 13.23 -6.71 22.19
CA SER A 77 11.88 -6.40 22.69
C SER A 77 10.92 -6.10 21.54
N ASP A 78 11.35 -5.30 20.56
CA ASP A 78 10.52 -4.93 19.42
C ASP A 78 10.24 -6.14 18.53
N LEU A 79 11.23 -7.01 18.35
CA LEU A 79 11.06 -8.28 17.66
C LEU A 79 10.02 -9.19 18.34
N LEU A 80 10.08 -9.30 19.67
CA LEU A 80 9.11 -10.09 20.43
C LEU A 80 7.69 -9.51 20.37
N VAL A 81 7.55 -8.18 20.43
CA VAL A 81 6.24 -7.51 20.25
C VAL A 81 5.68 -7.78 18.84
N GLN A 82 6.51 -7.71 17.81
CA GLN A 82 6.10 -8.04 16.43
C GLN A 82 5.71 -9.52 16.28
N GLN A 83 6.45 -10.44 16.90
CA GLN A 83 6.10 -11.86 16.90
C GLN A 83 4.78 -12.14 17.62
N ILE A 84 4.57 -11.56 18.81
CA ILE A 84 3.30 -11.70 19.55
C ILE A 84 2.14 -11.16 18.72
N SER A 85 2.28 -9.96 18.15
CA SER A 85 1.26 -9.37 17.28
C SER A 85 0.95 -10.24 16.04
N THR A 86 1.98 -10.85 15.44
CA THR A 86 1.80 -11.77 14.31
C THR A 86 1.04 -13.03 14.73
N LEU A 87 1.38 -13.61 15.88
CA LEU A 87 0.70 -14.78 16.43
C LEU A 87 -0.76 -14.47 16.81
N ASP A 88 -1.03 -13.31 17.39
CA ASP A 88 -2.39 -12.88 17.72
C ASP A 88 -3.26 -12.71 16.46
N LYS A 89 -2.67 -12.22 15.36
CA LYS A 89 -3.35 -12.13 14.05
C LYS A 89 -3.66 -13.51 13.48
N GLN A 90 -2.70 -14.44 13.54
CA GLN A 90 -2.92 -15.83 13.13
C GLN A 90 -4.01 -16.50 13.97
N LEU A 91 -4.00 -16.27 15.29
CA LEU A 91 -5.00 -16.82 16.20
C LEU A 91 -6.40 -16.31 15.86
N ARG A 92 -6.55 -15.03 15.51
CA ARG A 92 -7.83 -14.47 15.06
C ARG A 92 -8.30 -15.07 13.74
N ALA A 93 -7.45 -15.16 12.72
CA ALA A 93 -7.81 -15.77 11.44
C ALA A 93 -8.24 -17.23 11.59
N VAL A 94 -7.50 -18.01 12.39
CA VAL A 94 -7.84 -19.40 12.72
C VAL A 94 -9.15 -19.47 13.53
N SER A 95 -9.40 -18.51 14.42
CA SER A 95 -10.65 -18.46 15.20
C SER A 95 -11.86 -18.15 14.33
N THR A 96 -11.78 -17.21 13.40
CA THR A 96 -12.85 -16.90 12.44
C THR A 96 -13.15 -18.08 11.53
N LEU A 97 -12.10 -18.73 10.99
CA LEU A 97 -12.29 -19.96 10.20
C LEU A 97 -12.93 -21.07 11.05
N ARG A 98 -12.49 -21.23 12.29
CA ARG A 98 -13.07 -22.21 13.23
C ARG A 98 -14.55 -21.92 13.49
N GLU A 99 -14.92 -20.68 13.77
CA GLU A 99 -16.32 -20.29 14.00
C GLU A 99 -17.19 -20.58 12.78
N ARG A 100 -16.69 -20.30 11.57
CA ARG A 100 -17.42 -20.61 10.34
C ARG A 100 -17.56 -22.12 10.10
N LEU A 101 -16.52 -22.89 10.35
CA LEU A 101 -16.57 -24.36 10.28
C LEU A 101 -17.52 -24.96 11.34
N VAL A 102 -17.61 -24.34 12.52
CA VAL A 102 -18.58 -24.72 13.56
C VAL A 102 -20.01 -24.46 13.08
N GLN A 103 -20.28 -23.28 12.50
CA GLN A 103 -21.60 -22.97 11.93
C GLN A 103 -21.98 -23.95 10.81
N LEU A 104 -21.07 -24.23 9.88
CA LEU A 104 -21.27 -25.20 8.80
C LEU A 104 -21.60 -26.60 9.34
N ARG A 105 -20.90 -27.05 10.38
CA ARG A 105 -21.20 -28.33 11.04
C ARG A 105 -22.59 -28.30 11.67
N ASP A 106 -22.93 -27.25 12.40
CA ASP A 106 -24.21 -27.15 13.11
C ASP A 106 -25.40 -27.09 12.12
N GLU A 107 -25.22 -26.44 10.96
CA GLU A 107 -26.20 -26.43 9.86
C GLU A 107 -26.41 -27.84 9.28
N LEU A 108 -25.32 -28.57 9.01
CA LEU A 108 -25.35 -29.96 8.51
C LEU A 108 -25.99 -30.92 9.52
N GLU A 109 -25.68 -30.79 10.82
CA GLU A 109 -26.28 -31.59 11.89
C GLU A 109 -27.77 -31.25 12.12
N GLY A 110 -28.16 -30.00 11.86
CA GLY A 110 -29.55 -29.51 11.91
C GLY A 110 -30.42 -29.98 10.73
N GLY A 111 -29.88 -30.76 9.79
CA GLY A 111 -30.59 -31.28 8.62
C GLY A 111 -30.78 -30.26 7.49
N SER A 112 -30.08 -29.13 7.56
CA SER A 112 -30.03 -28.13 6.49
C SER A 112 -28.79 -28.39 5.63
N GLU A 113 -28.92 -28.39 4.30
CA GLU A 113 -27.74 -28.36 3.42
C GLU A 113 -27.24 -26.91 3.35
N PRO A 114 -26.00 -26.61 3.77
CA PRO A 114 -25.42 -25.29 3.58
C PRO A 114 -25.40 -24.98 2.08
N ASP A 115 -25.83 -23.78 1.73
CA ASP A 115 -25.89 -23.35 0.34
C ASP A 115 -24.49 -23.19 -0.28
N LEU A 116 -24.46 -23.13 -1.61
CA LEU A 116 -23.22 -22.99 -2.37
C LEU A 116 -22.42 -21.73 -1.94
N GLU A 117 -23.09 -20.67 -1.53
CA GLU A 117 -22.49 -19.42 -1.05
C GLU A 117 -21.74 -19.64 0.27
N SER A 118 -22.30 -20.40 1.21
CA SER A 118 -21.65 -20.74 2.48
C SER A 118 -20.41 -21.62 2.30
N TRP A 119 -20.44 -22.53 1.33
CA TRP A 119 -19.28 -23.34 0.93
C TRP A 119 -18.19 -22.50 0.25
N LEU A 120 -18.57 -21.60 -0.67
CA LEU A 120 -17.63 -20.72 -1.37
C LEU A 120 -16.99 -19.70 -0.43
N GLN A 121 -17.75 -19.09 0.47
CA GLN A 121 -17.24 -18.14 1.46
C GLN A 121 -16.19 -18.75 2.39
N THR A 122 -16.36 -20.03 2.74
CA THR A 122 -15.38 -20.79 3.51
C THR A 122 -14.10 -21.04 2.71
N LEU A 123 -14.20 -21.28 1.40
CA LEU A 123 -13.05 -21.42 0.49
C LEU A 123 -12.38 -20.07 0.19
N GLU A 124 -13.12 -18.96 0.23
CA GLU A 124 -12.67 -17.59 -0.05
C GLU A 124 -11.97 -16.93 1.14
N LEU A 125 -12.46 -17.16 2.37
CA LEU A 125 -11.77 -16.80 3.62
C LEU A 125 -10.40 -17.45 3.73
N MET A 126 -10.18 -18.53 2.97
CA MET A 126 -8.89 -19.19 2.87
C MET A 126 -7.93 -18.56 1.83
N LYS A 127 -8.34 -17.60 0.96
CA LYS A 127 -7.53 -17.22 -0.24
C LYS A 127 -7.61 -15.79 -0.84
N MET A 128 -8.58 -14.93 -0.54
CA MET A 128 -8.86 -13.75 -1.40
C MET A 128 -7.81 -12.62 -1.36
N TYR A 129 -7.45 -12.13 -0.17
CA TYR A 129 -6.43 -11.09 -0.03
C TYR A 129 -5.00 -11.59 -0.27
N ASP A 130 -4.74 -12.85 0.07
CA ASP A 130 -3.44 -13.52 -0.09
C ASP A 130 -3.01 -13.68 -1.56
N ARG A 131 -3.95 -13.58 -2.52
CA ARG A 131 -3.66 -13.67 -3.96
C ARG A 131 -3.21 -12.33 -4.57
N TRP A 132 -3.62 -11.21 -3.98
CA TRP A 132 -3.42 -9.85 -4.54
C TRP A 132 -2.37 -9.03 -3.78
N PHE A 133 -2.14 -9.37 -2.51
CA PHE A 133 -1.17 -8.69 -1.65
C PHE A 133 -0.28 -9.72 -0.97
N SER A 134 1.01 -9.40 -0.87
CA SER A 134 1.93 -10.19 -0.06
C SER A 134 1.59 -10.08 1.44
N PRO A 135 2.02 -11.03 2.29
CA PRO A 135 1.80 -10.95 3.73
C PRO A 135 2.31 -9.65 4.37
N GLN A 136 3.42 -9.10 3.86
CA GLN A 136 3.98 -7.83 4.33
C GLN A 136 3.12 -6.63 3.91
N GLU A 137 2.55 -6.65 2.71
CA GLU A 137 1.63 -5.61 2.25
C GLU A 137 0.31 -5.65 3.00
N LEU A 138 -0.23 -6.84 3.30
CA LEU A 138 -1.43 -7.00 4.11
C LEU A 138 -1.27 -6.45 5.53
N GLN A 139 -0.06 -6.47 6.09
CA GLN A 139 0.22 -5.81 7.36
C GLN A 139 0.19 -4.28 7.28
N ALA A 140 0.46 -3.72 6.10
CA ALA A 140 0.51 -2.28 5.86
C ALA A 140 -0.77 -1.74 5.22
N LEU A 141 -1.72 -2.60 4.83
CA LEU A 141 -2.96 -2.25 4.17
C LEU A 141 -4.09 -2.13 5.21
N PRO A 142 -4.60 -0.92 5.51
CA PRO A 142 -5.70 -0.75 6.45
C PRO A 142 -6.92 -1.61 6.10
N PHE A 143 -7.28 -1.74 4.82
CA PHE A 143 -8.36 -2.63 4.38
C PHE A 143 -8.25 -4.09 4.85
N ALA A 144 -7.04 -4.59 5.11
CA ALA A 144 -6.82 -5.95 5.61
C ALA A 144 -7.04 -6.09 7.13
N GLU A 145 -7.07 -4.98 7.87
CA GLU A 145 -7.39 -4.98 9.30
C GLU A 145 -8.89 -5.27 9.53
N GLN A 146 -9.27 -5.85 10.66
CA GLN A 146 -10.69 -5.92 11.02
C GLN A 146 -11.10 -4.64 11.75
N ASP A 147 -11.84 -3.78 11.06
CA ASP A 147 -12.33 -2.51 11.59
C ASP A 147 -13.82 -2.33 11.24
N GLU A 148 -14.69 -2.58 12.21
CA GLU A 148 -16.13 -2.42 12.06
C GLU A 148 -16.53 -0.99 11.73
N GLN A 149 -15.83 0.01 12.28
CA GLN A 149 -16.11 1.42 12.03
C GLN A 149 -15.80 1.78 10.58
N ARG A 150 -14.65 1.34 10.05
CA ARG A 150 -14.33 1.51 8.63
C ARG A 150 -15.37 0.84 7.74
N ASN A 151 -15.76 -0.40 8.05
CA ASN A 151 -16.75 -1.13 7.26
C ASN A 151 -18.10 -0.40 7.22
N GLN A 152 -18.54 0.16 8.35
CA GLN A 152 -19.76 0.98 8.41
C GLN A 152 -19.64 2.27 7.58
N VAL A 153 -18.47 2.94 7.62
CA VAL A 153 -18.22 4.13 6.81
C VAL A 153 -18.30 3.81 5.32
N TRP A 154 -17.68 2.73 4.86
CA TRP A 154 -17.75 2.30 3.46
C TRP A 154 -19.16 1.91 3.03
N LEU A 155 -19.88 1.17 3.86
CA LEU A 155 -21.27 0.81 3.58
C LEU A 155 -22.17 2.05 3.44
N ALA A 156 -21.97 3.05 4.30
CA ALA A 156 -22.67 4.32 4.22
C ALA A 156 -22.33 5.07 2.92
N LEU A 157 -21.04 5.21 2.59
CA LEU A 157 -20.59 5.87 1.35
C LEU A 157 -21.18 5.19 0.11
N VAL A 158 -21.10 3.87 0.00
CA VAL A 158 -21.66 3.11 -1.13
C VAL A 158 -23.17 3.31 -1.24
N THR A 159 -23.86 3.31 -0.10
CA THR A 159 -25.31 3.53 -0.05
C THR A 159 -25.68 4.94 -0.50
N GLU A 160 -24.97 5.97 -0.02
CA GLU A 160 -25.15 7.37 -0.44
C GLU A 160 -24.95 7.52 -1.96
N VAL A 161 -23.90 6.90 -2.54
CA VAL A 161 -23.65 6.97 -3.98
C VAL A 161 -24.78 6.32 -4.78
N ARG A 162 -25.20 5.12 -4.37
CA ARG A 162 -26.31 4.41 -5.03
C ARG A 162 -27.61 5.20 -4.98
N GLN A 163 -27.89 5.90 -3.88
CA GLN A 163 -29.06 6.77 -3.77
C GLN A 163 -28.97 7.97 -4.73
N LEU A 164 -27.80 8.60 -4.86
CA LEU A 164 -27.61 9.69 -5.82
C LEU A 164 -27.75 9.23 -7.27
N ILE A 165 -27.18 8.06 -7.60
CA ILE A 165 -27.31 7.45 -8.94
C ILE A 165 -28.78 7.11 -9.23
N ALA A 166 -29.47 6.45 -8.30
CA ALA A 166 -30.89 6.10 -8.45
C ALA A 166 -31.81 7.32 -8.60
N ALA A 167 -31.43 8.45 -7.99
CA ALA A 167 -32.12 9.73 -8.15
C ALA A 167 -31.71 10.49 -9.43
N ALA A 168 -30.87 9.91 -10.29
CA ALA A 168 -30.28 10.54 -11.47
C ALA A 168 -29.62 11.90 -11.16
N CYS A 169 -28.99 12.02 -9.99
CA CYS A 169 -28.32 13.24 -9.55
C CYS A 169 -27.08 13.51 -10.42
N PRO A 170 -26.95 14.67 -11.08
CA PRO A 170 -25.78 14.99 -11.90
C PRO A 170 -24.47 14.98 -11.10
N ALA A 171 -23.35 14.65 -11.75
CA ALA A 171 -22.05 14.62 -11.10
C ALA A 171 -21.55 16.03 -10.69
N GLU A 172 -22.07 17.08 -11.35
CA GLU A 172 -21.79 18.48 -11.01
C GLU A 172 -22.58 18.97 -9.76
N ASP A 173 -23.51 18.16 -9.23
CA ASP A 173 -24.29 18.54 -8.04
C ASP A 173 -23.34 18.65 -6.82
N PRO A 174 -23.45 19.72 -5.99
CA PRO A 174 -22.62 19.88 -4.80
C PRO A 174 -22.62 18.66 -3.86
N ARG A 175 -23.73 17.92 -3.78
CA ARG A 175 -23.84 16.70 -2.98
C ARG A 175 -22.97 15.57 -3.55
N ALA A 176 -22.96 15.41 -4.88
CA ALA A 176 -22.15 14.42 -5.57
C ALA A 176 -20.65 14.75 -5.40
N MET A 177 -20.27 16.00 -5.62
CA MET A 177 -18.87 16.46 -5.44
C MET A 177 -18.39 16.29 -3.99
N ALA A 178 -19.22 16.62 -3.00
CA ALA A 178 -18.89 16.44 -1.58
C ALA A 178 -18.74 14.96 -1.21
N LEU A 179 -19.63 14.09 -1.71
CA LEU A 179 -19.55 12.66 -1.50
C LEU A 179 -18.30 12.06 -2.13
N ALA A 180 -17.98 12.45 -3.37
CA ALA A 180 -16.78 12.00 -4.06
C ALA A 180 -15.50 12.47 -3.35
N THR A 181 -15.51 13.67 -2.76
CA THR A 181 -14.40 14.15 -1.94
C THR A 181 -14.19 13.26 -0.71
N ARG A 182 -15.26 12.97 0.04
CA ARG A 182 -15.21 12.06 1.21
C ARG A 182 -14.73 10.66 0.80
N TRP A 183 -15.19 10.16 -0.34
CA TRP A 183 -14.76 8.88 -0.90
C TRP A 183 -13.26 8.85 -1.15
N MET A 184 -12.72 9.87 -1.84
CA MET A 184 -11.30 9.92 -2.17
C MET A 184 -10.41 10.10 -0.94
N GLU A 185 -10.81 10.94 0.02
CA GLU A 185 -10.11 11.08 1.30
C GLU A 185 -10.08 9.76 2.09
N ARG A 186 -11.21 9.05 2.12
CA ARG A 186 -11.29 7.76 2.80
C ARG A 186 -10.48 6.69 2.10
N LEU A 187 -10.51 6.66 0.77
CA LEU A 187 -9.74 5.72 -0.04
C LEU A 187 -8.22 5.95 0.14
N GLU A 188 -7.78 7.20 0.16
CA GLU A 188 -6.38 7.55 0.41
C GLU A 188 -5.93 7.13 1.81
N LEU A 189 -6.79 7.34 2.83
CA LEU A 189 -6.52 6.88 4.20
C LEU A 189 -6.44 5.34 4.28
N ASP A 190 -7.42 4.63 3.73
CA ASP A 190 -7.54 3.18 3.87
C ASP A 190 -6.60 2.39 2.95
N THR A 191 -5.92 3.08 2.02
CA THR A 191 -4.76 2.56 1.28
C THR A 191 -3.42 2.97 1.91
N ALA A 192 -3.44 3.53 3.13
CA ALA A 192 -2.26 4.04 3.84
C ALA A 192 -1.44 5.06 3.02
N GLY A 193 -2.10 5.82 2.15
CA GLY A 193 -1.43 6.76 1.24
C GLY A 193 -0.48 6.09 0.24
N ARG A 194 -0.63 4.78 -0.02
CA ARG A 194 0.19 4.03 -0.97
C ARG A 194 -0.50 3.88 -2.33
N PRO A 195 -0.02 4.54 -3.40
CA PRO A 195 -0.63 4.47 -4.73
C PRO A 195 -0.60 3.05 -5.32
N GLU A 196 0.39 2.23 -4.95
CA GLU A 196 0.47 0.82 -5.36
C GLU A 196 -0.68 -0.03 -4.83
N PHE A 197 -1.26 0.33 -3.69
CA PHE A 197 -2.44 -0.35 -3.13
C PHE A 197 -3.71 0.07 -3.86
N LEU A 198 -3.84 1.37 -4.18
CA LEU A 198 -4.94 1.86 -5.02
C LEU A 198 -4.99 1.13 -6.37
N THR A 199 -3.85 1.01 -7.05
CA THR A 199 -3.76 0.30 -8.34
C THR A 199 -4.21 -1.16 -8.21
N ARG A 200 -3.72 -1.87 -7.18
CA ARG A 200 -4.12 -3.27 -6.88
C ARG A 200 -5.62 -3.41 -6.63
N LEU A 201 -6.21 -2.50 -5.85
CA LEU A 201 -7.64 -2.52 -5.54
C LEU A 201 -8.47 -2.28 -6.80
N ASN A 202 -8.06 -1.36 -7.66
CA ASN A 202 -8.71 -1.14 -8.95
C ASN A 202 -8.65 -2.39 -9.84
N GLU A 203 -7.48 -3.03 -9.94
CA GLU A 203 -7.32 -4.28 -10.69
C GLU A 203 -8.20 -5.39 -10.12
N MET A 204 -8.25 -5.54 -8.79
CA MET A 204 -9.08 -6.52 -8.09
C MET A 204 -10.57 -6.28 -8.35
N HIS A 205 -11.05 -5.02 -8.32
CA HIS A 205 -12.44 -4.68 -8.64
C HIS A 205 -12.83 -5.01 -10.09
N VAL A 206 -11.89 -4.89 -11.03
CA VAL A 206 -12.10 -5.22 -12.44
C VAL A 206 -12.06 -6.73 -12.67
N ALA A 207 -11.09 -7.42 -12.04
CA ALA A 207 -10.81 -8.83 -12.28
C ALA A 207 -11.71 -9.78 -11.47
N GLU A 208 -12.20 -9.37 -10.29
CA GLU A 208 -12.95 -10.22 -9.36
C GLU A 208 -14.42 -9.74 -9.28
N PRO A 209 -15.38 -10.36 -10.00
CA PRO A 209 -16.80 -10.01 -9.95
C PRO A 209 -17.39 -10.03 -8.53
N GLN A 210 -16.94 -10.96 -7.71
CA GLN A 210 -17.36 -11.14 -6.31
C GLN A 210 -17.04 -9.91 -5.45
N MET A 211 -15.93 -9.22 -5.73
CA MET A 211 -15.58 -7.98 -5.02
C MET A 211 -16.63 -6.89 -5.24
N ARG A 212 -17.21 -6.81 -6.44
CA ARG A 212 -18.28 -5.85 -6.77
C ARG A 212 -19.59 -6.21 -6.09
N GLU A 213 -19.88 -7.50 -5.95
CA GLU A 213 -21.08 -7.99 -5.27
C GLU A 213 -21.00 -7.74 -3.75
N GLN A 214 -19.88 -8.09 -3.12
CA GLN A 214 -19.69 -7.96 -1.67
C GLN A 214 -19.59 -6.51 -1.20
N THR A 215 -18.80 -5.67 -1.89
CA THR A 215 -18.64 -4.25 -1.50
C THR A 215 -19.75 -3.36 -2.04
N GLY A 216 -20.45 -3.82 -3.06
CA GLY A 216 -21.42 -3.02 -3.79
C GLY A 216 -20.83 -1.91 -4.67
N ILE A 217 -19.49 -1.84 -4.80
CA ILE A 217 -18.78 -0.89 -5.64
C ILE A 217 -18.78 -1.43 -7.07
N THR A 218 -19.75 -1.01 -7.87
CA THR A 218 -19.86 -1.37 -9.29
C THR A 218 -19.03 -0.42 -10.17
N VAL A 219 -18.85 -0.79 -11.45
CA VAL A 219 -18.20 0.09 -12.44
C VAL A 219 -18.93 1.43 -12.55
N GLU A 220 -20.26 1.42 -12.52
CA GLU A 220 -21.09 2.63 -12.53
C GLU A 220 -20.83 3.52 -11.30
N VAL A 221 -20.70 2.93 -10.11
CA VAL A 221 -20.36 3.66 -8.88
C VAL A 221 -18.98 4.30 -8.99
N MET A 222 -17.98 3.55 -9.48
CA MET A 222 -16.63 4.07 -9.69
C MET A 222 -16.60 5.22 -10.71
N ASP A 223 -17.29 5.06 -11.84
CA ASP A 223 -17.37 6.08 -12.88
C ASP A 223 -18.06 7.35 -12.37
N TYR A 224 -19.15 7.19 -11.61
CA TYR A 224 -19.87 8.31 -11.01
C TYR A 224 -19.00 9.09 -10.03
N ILE A 225 -18.33 8.40 -9.11
CA ILE A 225 -17.39 9.02 -8.15
C ILE A 225 -16.24 9.70 -8.88
N THR A 226 -15.67 9.07 -9.90
CA THR A 226 -14.55 9.63 -10.68
C THR A 226 -14.95 10.95 -11.35
N ARG A 227 -16.15 10.99 -11.95
CA ARG A 227 -16.69 12.22 -12.59
C ARG A 227 -17.01 13.29 -11.57
N ALA A 228 -17.70 12.95 -10.49
CA ALA A 228 -18.06 13.91 -9.44
C ALA A 228 -16.81 14.49 -8.75
N PHE A 229 -15.75 13.67 -8.57
CA PHE A 229 -14.48 14.16 -8.04
C PHE A 229 -13.77 15.09 -9.03
N ALA A 230 -13.78 14.78 -10.32
CA ALA A 230 -13.25 15.67 -11.35
C ALA A 230 -13.96 17.02 -11.37
N GLU A 231 -15.30 17.03 -11.31
CA GLU A 231 -16.09 18.26 -11.26
C GLU A 231 -15.80 19.08 -10.00
N SER A 232 -15.49 18.43 -8.86
CA SER A 232 -15.02 19.14 -7.66
C SER A 232 -13.74 19.95 -7.90
N LYS A 233 -12.83 19.48 -8.77
CA LYS A 233 -11.60 20.20 -9.15
C LYS A 233 -11.88 21.25 -10.22
N LEU A 234 -12.70 20.92 -11.23
CA LEU A 234 -13.12 21.86 -12.28
C LEU A 234 -13.85 23.08 -11.71
N ALA A 235 -14.70 22.89 -10.71
CA ALA A 235 -15.38 23.98 -9.99
C ALA A 235 -14.38 24.95 -9.34
N ILE A 236 -13.25 24.45 -8.84
CA ILE A 236 -12.19 25.29 -8.29
C ILE A 236 -11.43 26.00 -9.40
N TRP A 237 -11.01 25.29 -10.45
CA TRP A 237 -10.30 25.89 -11.58
C TRP A 237 -11.11 26.93 -12.34
N ALA A 238 -12.45 26.85 -12.33
CA ALA A 238 -13.32 27.88 -12.89
C ALA A 238 -13.12 29.27 -12.28
N ARG A 239 -12.53 29.38 -11.08
CA ARG A 239 -12.16 30.67 -10.46
C ARG A 239 -10.83 31.25 -10.97
N TYR A 240 -10.03 30.45 -11.67
CA TYR A 240 -8.67 30.78 -12.11
C TYR A 240 -8.51 30.83 -13.63
N LEU A 241 -9.29 30.03 -14.34
CA LEU A 241 -9.24 29.87 -15.79
C LEU A 241 -10.30 30.73 -16.48
N ASN A 242 -10.03 31.17 -17.71
CA ASN A 242 -11.07 31.75 -18.55
C ASN A 242 -11.97 30.64 -19.15
N ALA A 243 -13.02 31.04 -19.87
CA ALA A 243 -14.00 30.09 -20.41
C ALA A 243 -13.39 29.06 -21.38
N ASP A 244 -12.49 29.49 -22.27
CA ASP A 244 -11.86 28.62 -23.27
C ASP A 244 -10.87 27.63 -22.61
N GLU A 245 -10.07 28.12 -21.66
CA GLU A 245 -9.14 27.30 -20.87
C GLU A 245 -9.92 26.24 -20.06
N LEU A 246 -11.00 26.64 -19.39
CA LEU A 246 -11.82 25.71 -18.61
C LEU A 246 -12.53 24.69 -19.51
N ALA A 247 -13.03 25.11 -20.68
CA ALA A 247 -13.66 24.22 -21.65
C ALA A 247 -12.66 23.17 -22.18
N PHE A 248 -11.44 23.59 -22.51
CA PHE A 248 -10.35 22.69 -22.87
C PHE A 248 -10.07 21.69 -21.75
N THR A 249 -9.88 22.17 -20.52
CA THR A 249 -9.58 21.29 -19.39
C THR A 249 -10.71 20.30 -19.12
N ARG A 250 -11.97 20.72 -19.14
CA ARG A 250 -13.11 19.81 -18.96
C ARG A 250 -13.16 18.73 -20.04
N ALA A 251 -12.88 19.09 -21.30
CA ALA A 251 -12.89 18.14 -22.41
C ALA A 251 -11.77 17.09 -22.30
N HIS A 252 -10.58 17.50 -21.82
CA HIS A 252 -9.38 16.66 -21.85
C HIS A 252 -8.95 16.10 -20.48
N TYR A 253 -9.70 16.39 -19.40
CA TYR A 253 -9.37 15.95 -18.03
C TYR A 253 -9.27 14.42 -17.93
N PHE A 254 -10.16 13.70 -18.62
CA PHE A 254 -10.27 12.25 -18.54
C PHE A 254 -9.36 11.50 -19.51
N ASP A 255 -8.78 12.17 -20.52
CA ASP A 255 -8.02 11.55 -21.62
C ASP A 255 -6.91 10.61 -21.12
N ARG A 256 -6.23 11.03 -20.05
CA ARG A 256 -5.08 10.31 -19.47
C ARG A 256 -5.18 10.17 -17.96
N LEU A 257 -6.39 10.24 -17.40
CA LEU A 257 -6.61 10.21 -15.95
C LEU A 257 -6.08 8.91 -15.31
N MET A 258 -6.28 7.78 -15.98
CA MET A 258 -5.89 6.46 -15.46
C MET A 258 -4.38 6.21 -15.48
N GLU A 259 -3.58 7.07 -16.10
CA GLU A 259 -2.11 6.96 -16.10
C GLU A 259 -1.46 7.57 -14.84
N TRP A 260 -2.21 8.39 -14.08
CA TRP A 260 -1.70 9.07 -12.88
C TRP A 260 -1.28 8.11 -11.76
N PRO A 261 -2.07 7.08 -11.35
CA PRO A 261 -1.67 6.18 -10.28
C PRO A 261 -0.33 5.46 -10.55
N VAL A 262 -0.09 5.08 -11.80
CA VAL A 262 1.15 4.43 -12.23
C VAL A 262 2.33 5.40 -12.10
N LEU A 263 2.19 6.63 -12.58
CA LEU A 263 3.22 7.66 -12.44
C LEU A 263 3.49 7.97 -10.96
N VAL A 264 2.45 8.16 -10.14
CA VAL A 264 2.60 8.48 -8.72
C VAL A 264 3.30 7.33 -7.98
N THR A 265 3.00 6.07 -8.31
CA THR A 265 3.73 4.91 -7.78
C THR A 265 5.22 5.00 -8.11
N ALA A 266 5.58 5.29 -9.37
CA ALA A 266 6.98 5.43 -9.78
C ALA A 266 7.68 6.64 -9.11
N LEU A 267 6.95 7.73 -8.84
CA LEU A 267 7.47 8.88 -8.11
C LEU A 267 7.76 8.54 -6.63
N HIS A 268 6.89 7.77 -5.98
CA HIS A 268 7.13 7.26 -4.62
C HIS A 268 8.35 6.33 -4.58
N GLU A 269 8.47 5.43 -5.54
CA GLU A 269 9.63 4.53 -5.67
C GLU A 269 10.93 5.32 -5.86
N ALA A 270 10.96 6.29 -6.77
CA ALA A 270 12.11 7.16 -6.98
C ALA A 270 12.53 7.92 -5.71
N CYS A 271 11.56 8.34 -4.88
CA CYS A 271 11.86 8.97 -3.59
C CYS A 271 12.45 7.98 -2.57
N ARG A 272 11.85 6.78 -2.45
CA ARG A 272 12.31 5.71 -1.54
C ARG A 272 13.72 5.24 -1.89
N GLU A 273 14.06 5.20 -3.17
CA GLU A 273 15.39 4.81 -3.67
C GLU A 273 16.40 5.97 -3.69
N HIS A 274 16.01 7.16 -3.22
CA HIS A 274 16.83 8.37 -3.25
C HIS A 274 17.38 8.69 -4.66
N CYS A 275 16.58 8.44 -5.70
CA CYS A 275 16.93 8.73 -7.08
C CYS A 275 17.20 10.23 -7.26
N ASP A 276 18.31 10.58 -7.91
CA ASP A 276 18.65 11.97 -8.20
C ASP A 276 17.62 12.55 -9.19
N PRO A 277 16.90 13.64 -8.84
CA PRO A 277 15.98 14.34 -9.74
C PRO A 277 16.60 14.75 -11.09
N ALA A 278 17.92 14.99 -11.14
CA ALA A 278 18.64 15.37 -12.36
C ALA A 278 19.10 14.17 -13.21
N SER A 279 19.00 12.94 -12.68
CA SER A 279 19.36 11.73 -13.41
C SER A 279 18.46 11.50 -14.63
N ALA A 280 18.90 10.64 -15.56
CA ALA A 280 18.09 10.27 -16.73
C ALA A 280 16.73 9.67 -16.33
N ALA A 281 16.69 8.86 -15.27
CA ALA A 281 15.46 8.29 -14.72
C ALA A 281 14.57 9.37 -14.11
N GLY A 282 15.13 10.27 -13.29
CA GLY A 282 14.40 11.38 -12.68
C GLY A 282 13.78 12.31 -13.74
N GLN A 283 14.52 12.62 -14.80
CA GLN A 283 14.05 13.44 -15.92
C GLN A 283 13.01 12.71 -16.79
N ALA A 284 13.04 11.38 -16.88
CA ALA A 284 11.99 10.63 -17.55
C ALA A 284 10.65 10.76 -16.82
N LEU A 285 10.65 10.64 -15.49
CA LEU A 285 9.46 10.85 -14.66
C LEU A 285 8.92 12.29 -14.75
N ALA A 286 9.80 13.29 -14.75
CA ALA A 286 9.40 14.69 -14.93
C ALA A 286 8.75 14.95 -16.30
N ARG A 287 9.27 14.34 -17.37
CA ARG A 287 8.67 14.42 -18.71
C ARG A 287 7.31 13.74 -18.78
N GLN A 288 7.17 12.57 -18.15
CA GLN A 288 5.89 11.86 -18.08
C GLN A 288 4.85 12.68 -17.32
N TRP A 289 5.22 13.26 -16.17
CA TRP A 289 4.36 14.18 -15.43
C TRP A 289 3.94 15.38 -16.29
N LEU A 290 4.88 16.01 -17.00
CA LEU A 290 4.58 17.15 -17.86
C LEU A 290 3.61 16.77 -18.98
N ALA A 291 3.77 15.59 -19.58
CA ALA A 291 2.86 15.10 -20.61
C ALA A 291 1.44 14.85 -20.08
N LEU A 292 1.29 14.29 -18.88
CA LEU A 292 -0.02 14.12 -18.24
C LEU A 292 -0.64 15.47 -17.83
N PHE A 293 0.17 16.38 -17.30
CA PHE A 293 -0.27 17.72 -16.94
C PHE A 293 -0.74 18.52 -18.16
N GLN A 294 0.04 18.53 -19.24
CA GLN A 294 -0.29 19.22 -20.49
C GLN A 294 -1.51 18.63 -21.19
N SER A 295 -1.82 17.34 -20.94
CA SER A 295 -3.03 16.69 -21.47
C SER A 295 -4.29 17.48 -21.12
N TYR A 296 -4.43 17.96 -19.88
CA TYR A 296 -5.62 18.70 -19.44
C TYR A 296 -5.38 20.21 -19.28
N ALA A 297 -4.14 20.65 -19.05
CA ALA A 297 -3.81 22.06 -18.86
C ALA A 297 -3.43 22.79 -20.18
N GLY A 298 -3.22 22.04 -21.26
CA GLY A 298 -2.72 22.55 -22.53
C GLY A 298 -1.23 22.91 -22.47
N THR A 299 -0.70 23.42 -23.60
CA THR A 299 0.73 23.74 -23.77
C THR A 299 1.06 25.22 -23.57
N HIS A 300 0.05 26.09 -23.40
CA HIS A 300 0.25 27.53 -23.22
C HIS A 300 0.87 27.86 -21.84
N PRO A 301 2.06 28.51 -21.78
CA PRO A 301 2.74 28.77 -20.51
C PRO A 301 1.94 29.61 -19.51
N GLN A 302 1.15 30.57 -20.00
CA GLN A 302 0.30 31.43 -19.16
C GLN A 302 -0.81 30.62 -18.48
N THR A 303 -1.46 29.72 -19.21
CA THR A 303 -2.49 28.81 -18.67
C THR A 303 -1.89 27.88 -17.63
N GLN A 304 -0.74 27.26 -17.93
CA GLN A 304 -0.03 26.40 -16.99
C GLN A 304 0.40 27.13 -15.71
N GLN A 305 0.71 28.44 -15.78
CA GLN A 305 1.00 29.25 -14.61
C GLN A 305 -0.23 29.44 -13.71
N LYS A 306 -1.43 29.61 -14.29
CA LYS A 306 -2.69 29.68 -13.53
C LYS A 306 -2.97 28.37 -12.78
N PHE A 307 -2.75 27.23 -13.42
CA PHE A 307 -2.86 25.92 -12.75
C PHE A 307 -1.93 25.80 -11.54
N ARG A 308 -0.64 26.14 -11.71
CA ARG A 308 0.33 26.12 -10.61
C ARG A 308 -0.08 27.05 -9.48
N PHE A 309 -0.51 28.27 -9.81
CA PHE A 309 -0.98 29.24 -8.84
C PHE A 309 -2.24 28.77 -8.08
N ALA A 310 -3.16 28.08 -8.75
CA ALA A 310 -4.31 27.47 -8.11
C ALA A 310 -3.89 26.35 -7.15
N MET A 311 -2.98 25.46 -7.57
CA MET A 311 -2.48 24.36 -6.73
C MET A 311 -1.79 24.84 -5.45
N GLU A 312 -1.11 25.98 -5.49
CA GLU A 312 -0.48 26.59 -4.30
C GLU A 312 -1.49 27.13 -3.28
N ARG A 313 -2.70 27.50 -3.72
CA ARG A 313 -3.71 28.18 -2.88
C ARG A 313 -4.89 27.32 -2.48
N GLU A 314 -5.13 26.23 -3.20
CA GLU A 314 -6.33 25.41 -3.08
C GLU A 314 -5.95 23.98 -2.65
N PRO A 315 -5.92 23.67 -1.34
CA PRO A 315 -5.51 22.36 -0.84
C PRO A 315 -6.32 21.19 -1.41
N HIS A 316 -7.57 21.45 -1.79
CA HIS A 316 -8.47 20.46 -2.40
C HIS A 316 -7.91 19.88 -3.71
N LEU A 317 -7.16 20.66 -4.49
CA LEU A 317 -6.58 20.18 -5.77
C LEU A 317 -5.57 19.05 -5.57
N MET A 318 -4.96 18.96 -4.39
CA MET A 318 -4.01 17.90 -3.99
C MET A 318 -4.70 16.64 -3.45
N LYS A 319 -5.99 16.68 -3.12
CA LYS A 319 -6.71 15.50 -2.63
C LYS A 319 -6.84 14.43 -3.71
N GLY A 320 -6.83 13.16 -3.29
CA GLY A 320 -7.01 12.02 -4.18
C GLY A 320 -5.89 11.89 -5.21
N THR A 321 -4.70 12.43 -4.90
CA THR A 321 -3.52 12.33 -5.77
C THR A 321 -2.48 11.34 -5.23
N TRP A 322 -2.59 10.92 -3.96
CA TRP A 322 -1.55 10.13 -3.27
C TRP A 322 -0.18 10.80 -3.25
N MET A 323 -0.09 12.11 -3.54
CA MET A 323 1.15 12.86 -3.52
C MET A 323 1.45 13.35 -2.10
N THR A 324 2.56 12.89 -1.53
CA THR A 324 3.05 13.41 -0.24
C THR A 324 3.87 14.70 -0.45
N PRO A 325 4.07 15.53 0.60
CA PRO A 325 4.94 16.70 0.50
C PRO A 325 6.37 16.36 0.05
N GLU A 326 6.89 15.20 0.45
CA GLU A 326 8.20 14.71 0.05
C GLU A 326 8.26 14.41 -1.45
N VAL A 327 7.30 13.64 -1.96
CA VAL A 327 7.23 13.26 -3.38
C VAL A 327 6.98 14.50 -4.25
N LEU A 328 6.13 15.41 -3.81
CA LEU A 328 5.90 16.68 -4.50
C LEU A 328 7.17 17.53 -4.55
N GLY A 329 7.91 17.63 -3.44
CA GLY A 329 9.19 18.35 -3.38
C GLY A 329 10.25 17.74 -4.28
N TRP A 330 10.31 16.41 -4.38
CA TRP A 330 11.19 15.70 -5.31
C TRP A 330 10.82 16.01 -6.78
N LEU A 331 9.54 15.92 -7.12
CA LEU A 331 9.04 16.19 -8.47
C LEU A 331 9.30 17.64 -8.90
N GLN A 332 9.09 18.61 -7.99
CA GLN A 332 9.37 20.01 -8.26
C GLN A 332 10.85 20.26 -8.59
N ARG A 333 11.78 19.58 -7.89
CA ARG A 333 13.22 19.65 -8.23
C ARG A 333 13.50 19.07 -9.61
N ALA A 334 12.92 17.92 -9.94
CA ALA A 334 13.09 17.27 -11.24
C ALA A 334 12.59 18.17 -12.39
N ILE A 335 11.42 18.80 -12.22
CA ILE A 335 10.86 19.75 -13.18
C ILE A 335 11.74 21.01 -13.28
N GLY A 336 12.25 21.54 -12.15
CA GLY A 336 13.14 22.69 -12.16
C GLY A 336 14.41 22.46 -13.00
N VAL A 337 15.02 21.28 -12.88
CA VAL A 337 16.17 20.86 -13.70
C VAL A 337 15.77 20.79 -15.18
N MET A 338 14.64 20.13 -15.49
CA MET A 338 14.14 19.99 -16.86
C MET A 338 13.92 21.34 -17.54
N MET A 339 13.28 22.28 -16.83
CA MET A 339 13.01 23.62 -17.36
C MET A 339 14.30 24.42 -17.53
N THR A 340 15.27 24.29 -16.63
CA THR A 340 16.57 24.97 -16.76
C THR A 340 17.35 24.46 -17.97
N GLN A 341 17.37 23.14 -18.20
CA GLN A 341 18.03 22.52 -19.34
C GLN A 341 17.36 22.90 -20.68
N ALA A 342 16.04 23.05 -20.70
CA ALA A 342 15.30 23.50 -21.89
C ALA A 342 15.59 24.97 -22.28
N HIS A 343 16.03 25.81 -21.32
CA HIS A 343 16.39 27.21 -21.55
C HIS A 343 17.90 27.46 -21.70
N ALA A 344 18.74 26.42 -21.55
CA ALA A 344 20.15 26.54 -21.84
C ALA A 344 20.34 26.78 -23.34
N PRO A 345 21.04 27.84 -23.78
CA PRO A 345 21.35 28.03 -25.19
C PRO A 345 22.12 26.79 -25.65
N ALA A 346 21.74 26.23 -26.81
CA ALA A 346 22.46 25.13 -27.42
C ALA A 346 23.93 25.51 -27.55
N SER A 347 24.76 25.03 -26.62
CA SER A 347 26.21 25.21 -26.66
C SER A 347 26.76 24.34 -27.78
N ARG A 348 26.92 24.99 -28.94
CA ARG A 348 27.76 24.72 -30.12
C ARG A 348 27.98 23.27 -30.56
#